data_AF-A0A496Q5T9-F1
#
_entry.id   AF-A0A496Q5T9-F1
#
_cell.length_a   1.000
_cell.length_b   1.000
_cell.length_c   1.000
_cell.angle_alpha   90.00
_cell.angle_beta   90.00
_cell.angle_gamma   90.00
#
_symmetry.space_group_name_H-M   'P 1'
#
loop_
_entity.id
_entity.type
_entity.pdbx_description
1 polymer ?
#
loop_
_entity_poly.entity_id
_entity_poly.type
_entity_poly.pdbx_seq_one_letter_code
_entity_poly.pdbx_strand_id
1 'polypeptide(L)'
;MILKEKPAMLIQVGYFIAEIPAVAESGARVGALQIGGTLSSMDLIAMFCDYIFIGEEIFAAAAAITRDPLTIATIAGQDWIRLLVLGMMVIGVILMAAGSHLILDLLWM
;
A
#
# COMPACT_ATOMS: atom_id res chain seq x y z
N MET A 1 -11.46 -22.91 -12.37
CA MET A 1 -11.53 -23.33 -10.96
C MET A 1 -12.56 -22.52 -10.18
N ILE A 2 -12.52 -21.19 -10.19
CA ILE A 2 -13.43 -20.31 -9.42
C ILE A 2 -14.91 -20.70 -9.57
N LEU A 3 -15.42 -20.84 -10.81
CA LEU A 3 -16.83 -21.21 -11.07
C LEU A 3 -17.22 -22.61 -10.54
N LYS A 4 -16.25 -23.52 -10.43
CA LYS A 4 -16.47 -24.89 -9.96
C LYS A 4 -16.41 -24.95 -8.43
N GLU A 5 -15.37 -24.37 -7.85
CA GLU A 5 -15.09 -24.40 -6.40
C GLU A 5 -16.00 -23.43 -5.62
N LYS A 6 -16.49 -22.37 -6.28
CA LYS A 6 -17.35 -21.32 -5.69
C LYS A 6 -16.78 -20.83 -4.35
N PRO A 7 -15.53 -20.31 -4.33
CA PRO A 7 -14.91 -19.87 -3.10
C PRO A 7 -15.69 -18.70 -2.49
N ALA A 8 -15.72 -18.62 -1.16
CA ALA A 8 -16.35 -17.50 -0.45
C ALA A 8 -15.55 -16.20 -0.60
N MET A 9 -14.23 -16.29 -0.85
CA MET A 9 -13.33 -15.15 -0.97
C MET A 9 -12.28 -15.41 -2.04
N LEU A 10 -11.93 -14.35 -2.78
CA LEU A 10 -10.89 -14.33 -3.79
C LEU A 10 -9.87 -13.23 -3.45
N ILE A 11 -8.61 -13.61 -3.30
CA ILE A 11 -7.50 -12.70 -3.02
C ILE A 11 -6.58 -12.69 -4.24
N GLN A 12 -6.44 -11.55 -4.90
CA GLN A 12 -5.59 -11.36 -6.07
C GLN A 12 -4.58 -10.22 -5.84
N VAL A 13 -3.37 -10.58 -5.41
CA VAL A 13 -2.30 -9.63 -5.08
C VAL A 13 -1.05 -9.94 -5.89
N GLY A 14 -0.51 -8.96 -6.61
CA GLY A 14 0.64 -9.14 -7.49
C GLY A 14 0.71 -8.10 -8.61
N TYR A 15 1.53 -8.39 -9.62
CA TYR A 15 1.63 -7.56 -10.82
C TYR A 15 0.58 -8.00 -11.83
N PHE A 16 -0.54 -7.28 -11.88
CA PHE A 16 -1.65 -7.56 -12.78
C PHE A 16 -2.03 -6.33 -13.58
N ILE A 17 -2.38 -6.54 -14.86
CA ILE A 17 -2.76 -5.46 -15.77
C ILE A 17 -4.10 -5.80 -16.42
N ALA A 18 -4.11 -6.77 -17.35
CA ALA A 18 -5.28 -7.09 -18.16
C ALA A 18 -6.13 -8.24 -17.57
N GLU A 19 -5.58 -8.97 -16.61
CA GLU A 19 -6.18 -10.18 -16.05
C GLU A 19 -7.22 -9.86 -14.97
N ILE A 20 -7.15 -8.66 -14.37
CA ILE A 20 -7.98 -8.23 -13.24
C ILE A 20 -9.48 -8.40 -13.54
N PRO A 21 -10.03 -7.88 -14.67
CA PRO A 21 -11.47 -7.97 -14.92
C PRO A 21 -11.94 -9.41 -15.11
N ALA A 22 -11.14 -10.25 -15.78
CA ALA A 22 -11.51 -11.63 -16.08
C ALA A 22 -11.58 -12.50 -14.81
N VAL A 23 -10.60 -12.33 -13.91
CA VAL A 23 -10.60 -13.01 -12.61
C VAL A 23 -11.74 -12.47 -11.74
N ALA A 24 -11.93 -11.15 -11.72
CA ALA A 24 -12.92 -10.53 -10.88
C ALA A 24 -14.37 -10.83 -11.32
N GLU A 25 -14.66 -10.87 -12.62
CA GLU A 25 -15.97 -11.29 -13.13
C GLU A 25 -16.29 -12.72 -12.70
N SER A 26 -15.29 -13.62 -12.76
CA SER A 26 -15.46 -14.99 -12.30
C SER A 26 -15.78 -15.08 -10.81
N GLY A 27 -15.15 -14.22 -9.99
CA GLY A 27 -15.43 -14.08 -8.55
C GLY A 27 -16.82 -13.54 -8.27
N ALA A 28 -17.22 -12.46 -8.95
CA ALA A 28 -18.54 -11.86 -8.82
C ALA A 28 -19.66 -12.85 -9.18
N ARG A 29 -19.48 -13.68 -10.22
CA ARG A 29 -20.46 -14.69 -10.64
C ARG A 29 -20.74 -15.77 -9.60
N VAL A 30 -19.79 -16.05 -8.72
CA VAL A 30 -19.97 -17.00 -7.60
C VAL A 30 -20.32 -16.29 -6.29
N GLY A 31 -20.39 -14.96 -6.29
CA GLY A 31 -20.65 -14.15 -5.09
C GLY A 31 -19.50 -14.14 -4.09
N ALA A 32 -18.25 -14.33 -4.55
CA ALA A 32 -17.07 -14.28 -3.69
C ALA A 32 -16.76 -12.84 -3.28
N LEU A 33 -16.35 -12.64 -2.02
CA LEU A 33 -15.72 -11.38 -1.60
C LEU A 33 -14.37 -11.21 -2.29
N GLN A 34 -14.10 -10.04 -2.85
CA GLN A 34 -12.91 -9.82 -3.67
C GLN A 34 -11.94 -8.84 -3.00
N ILE A 35 -10.71 -9.30 -2.77
CA ILE A 35 -9.62 -8.50 -2.20
C ILE A 35 -8.50 -8.43 -3.24
N GLY A 36 -8.10 -7.21 -3.61
CA GLY A 36 -7.12 -6.99 -4.67
C GLY A 36 -5.91 -6.17 -4.24
N GLY A 37 -4.80 -6.32 -4.95
CA GLY A 37 -3.64 -5.44 -4.79
C GLY A 37 -2.70 -5.51 -5.99
N THR A 38 -2.39 -4.36 -6.59
CA THR A 38 -1.41 -4.24 -7.68
C THR A 38 -0.69 -2.90 -7.63
N LEU A 39 0.55 -2.86 -8.11
CA LEU A 39 1.34 -1.63 -8.22
C LEU A 39 1.19 -0.93 -9.58
N SER A 40 0.64 -1.62 -10.60
CA SER A 40 0.56 -1.11 -11.98
C SER A 40 -0.81 -0.59 -12.40
N SER A 41 -1.89 -1.24 -11.97
CA SER A 41 -3.26 -1.01 -12.45
C SER A 41 -4.24 -0.92 -11.28
N MET A 42 -3.93 -0.01 -10.35
CA MET A 42 -4.66 0.10 -9.08
C MET A 42 -6.10 0.60 -9.26
N ASP A 43 -6.33 1.41 -10.30
CA ASP A 43 -7.66 1.85 -10.75
C ASP A 43 -8.57 0.66 -11.10
N LEU A 44 -8.04 -0.31 -11.86
CA LEU A 44 -8.77 -1.53 -12.21
C LEU A 44 -9.09 -2.39 -10.99
N ILE A 45 -8.12 -2.58 -10.08
CA ILE A 45 -8.38 -3.30 -8.82
C ILE A 45 -9.47 -2.59 -8.01
N ALA A 46 -9.44 -1.26 -7.92
CA ALA A 46 -10.43 -0.47 -7.19
C ALA A 46 -11.84 -0.53 -7.81
N MET A 47 -11.96 -0.72 -9.12
CA MET A 47 -13.26 -0.83 -9.79
C MET A 47 -13.91 -2.21 -9.63
N PHE A 48 -13.10 -3.27 -9.53
CA PHE A 48 -13.60 -4.65 -9.61
C PHE A 48 -13.57 -5.40 -8.27
N CYS A 49 -12.77 -4.95 -7.30
CA CYS A 49 -12.64 -5.59 -5.99
C CYS A 49 -13.37 -4.80 -4.89
N ASP A 50 -13.86 -5.51 -3.85
CA ASP A 50 -14.53 -4.91 -2.69
C ASP A 50 -13.53 -4.22 -1.76
N TYR A 51 -12.34 -4.82 -1.59
CA TYR A 51 -11.25 -4.27 -0.78
C TYR A 51 -9.95 -4.26 -1.56
N ILE A 52 -9.14 -3.24 -1.31
CA ILE A 52 -7.88 -3.04 -2.02
C ILE A 52 -6.74 -2.81 -1.05
N PHE A 53 -5.58 -3.40 -1.34
CA PHE A 53 -4.32 -3.02 -0.73
C PHE A 53 -3.76 -1.80 -1.42
N ILE A 54 -3.37 -0.80 -0.63
CA ILE A 54 -2.83 0.47 -1.12
C ILE A 54 -1.34 0.55 -0.83
N GLY A 55 -0.55 0.78 -1.88
CA GLY A 55 0.88 1.06 -1.77
C GLY A 55 1.64 0.00 -0.97
N GLU A 56 2.06 0.36 0.24
CA GLU A 56 2.91 -0.47 1.09
C GLU A 56 2.20 -1.58 1.86
N GLU A 57 0.86 -1.57 1.88
CA GLU A 57 0.08 -2.64 2.49
C GLU A 57 0.29 -3.99 1.80
N ILE A 58 0.58 -3.98 0.49
CA ILE A 58 0.92 -5.18 -0.28
C ILE A 58 2.19 -5.83 0.29
N PHE A 59 3.21 -5.02 0.57
CA PHE A 59 4.47 -5.50 1.12
C PHE A 59 4.33 -5.92 2.60
N ALA A 60 3.52 -5.19 3.37
CA ALA A 60 3.22 -5.55 4.75
C ALA A 60 2.48 -6.89 4.84
N ALA A 61 1.49 -7.13 3.97
CA ALA A 61 0.78 -8.40 3.88
C ALA A 61 1.72 -9.55 3.49
N ALA A 62 2.56 -9.33 2.47
CA ALA A 62 3.57 -10.32 2.06
C ALA A 62 4.52 -10.65 3.22
N ALA A 63 5.06 -9.65 3.91
CA ALA A 63 5.96 -9.81 5.04
C ALA A 63 5.29 -10.53 6.23
N ALA A 64 4.01 -10.28 6.49
CA ALA A 64 3.26 -10.95 7.55
C ALA A 64 3.09 -12.46 7.29
N ILE A 65 2.94 -12.85 6.02
CA ILE A 65 2.79 -14.25 5.60
C ILE A 65 4.15 -14.95 5.56
N THR A 66 5.15 -14.36 4.89
CA THR A 66 6.47 -14.99 4.73
C THR A 66 7.31 -14.93 5.99
N ARG A 67 7.03 -13.97 6.88
CA ARG A 67 7.82 -13.68 8.10
C ARG A 67 9.30 -13.45 7.82
N ASP A 68 9.60 -12.88 6.66
CA ASP A 68 10.97 -12.56 6.27
C ASP A 68 11.49 -11.38 7.11
N PRO A 69 12.55 -11.58 7.92
CA PRO A 69 13.03 -10.55 8.83
C PRO A 69 13.59 -9.32 8.09
N LEU A 70 14.15 -9.52 6.88
CA LEU A 70 14.71 -8.42 6.10
C LEU A 70 13.60 -7.49 5.59
N THR A 71 12.53 -8.05 5.05
CA THR A 71 11.37 -7.31 4.54
C THR A 71 10.67 -6.56 5.69
N ILE A 72 10.47 -7.22 6.83
CA ILE A 72 9.88 -6.60 8.04
C ILE A 72 10.75 -5.43 8.52
N ALA A 73 12.07 -5.63 8.62
CA ALA A 73 12.99 -4.57 9.05
C ALA A 73 13.01 -3.39 8.06
N THR A 74 12.93 -3.67 6.76
CA THR A 74 12.91 -2.63 5.72
C THR A 74 11.66 -1.75 5.83
N ILE A 75 10.47 -2.36 5.97
CA ILE A 75 9.21 -1.63 6.13
C ILE A 75 9.25 -0.79 7.41
N ALA A 76 9.66 -1.39 8.54
CA ALA A 76 9.75 -0.68 9.81
C ALA A 76 10.75 0.49 9.75
N GLY A 77 11.91 0.30 9.13
CA GLY A 77 12.91 1.36 8.96
C GLY A 77 12.38 2.53 8.13
N GLN A 78 11.64 2.24 7.06
CA GLN A 78 11.00 3.25 6.22
C GLN A 78 9.98 4.08 7.01
N ASP A 79 9.16 3.45 7.84
CA ASP A 79 8.16 4.14 8.68
C ASP A 79 8.80 5.04 9.74
N TRP A 80 9.85 4.56 10.42
CA TRP A 80 10.57 5.36 11.41
C TRP A 80 11.22 6.60 10.80
N ILE A 81 11.85 6.46 9.64
CA ILE A 81 12.48 7.60 8.95
C ILE A 81 11.42 8.61 8.51
N ARG A 82 10.31 8.15 7.93
CA ARG A 82 9.20 9.04 7.54
C ARG A 82 8.64 9.81 8.73
N LEU A 83 8.47 9.16 9.87
CA LEU A 83 7.98 9.81 11.09
C LEU A 83 8.97 10.85 11.62
N LEU A 84 10.27 10.54 11.60
CA LEU A 84 11.33 11.49 11.97
C LEU A 84 11.32 12.72 11.07
N VAL A 85 11.28 12.52 9.75
CA VAL A 85 11.24 13.62 8.77
C VAL A 85 9.97 14.45 8.94
N LEU A 86 8.81 13.81 9.16
CA LEU A 86 7.56 14.52 9.43
C LEU A 86 7.63 15.36 10.70
N GLY A 87 8.23 14.83 11.78
CA GLY A 87 8.49 15.60 12.99
C GLY A 87 9.38 16.81 12.75
N MET A 88 10.48 16.64 12.00
CA MET A 88 11.36 17.75 11.62
C MET A 88 10.64 18.81 10.77
N MET A 89 9.78 18.40 9.84
CA MET A 89 8.98 19.33 9.02
C MET A 89 8.02 20.15 9.89
N VAL A 90 7.33 19.53 10.85
CA VAL A 90 6.41 20.23 11.76
C VAL A 90 7.15 21.25 12.62
N ILE A 91 8.29 20.88 13.21
CA ILE A 91 9.15 21.80 13.96
C ILE A 91 9.64 22.93 13.04
N GLY A 92 9.99 22.59 11.81
CA GLY A 92 10.36 23.50 10.73
C GLY A 92 9.35 24.62 10.52
N VAL A 93 8.09 24.23 10.31
CA VAL A 93 6.97 25.13 10.07
C VAL A 93 6.72 26.04 11.27
N ILE A 94 6.77 25.51 12.50
CA ILE A 94 6.54 26.28 13.73
C ILE A 94 7.64 27.34 13.92
N LEU A 95 8.90 26.97 13.74
CA LEU A 95 10.03 27.89 13.91
C LEU A 95 10.02 29.01 12.85
N MET A 96 9.65 28.68 11.61
CA MET A 96 9.48 29.68 10.56
C MET A 96 8.32 30.64 10.88
N ALA A 97 7.19 30.12 11.37
CA ALA A 97 6.06 30.94 11.82
C ALA A 97 6.40 31.86 13.01
N ALA A 98 7.35 31.45 13.87
CA ALA A 98 7.86 32.25 14.98
C ALA A 98 8.93 33.30 14.57
N GLY A 99 9.26 33.41 13.27
CA GLY A 99 10.21 34.38 12.73
C GLY A 99 11.68 33.93 12.76
N SER A 100 11.95 32.66 13.05
CA SER A 100 13.29 32.09 13.01
C SER A 100 13.60 31.51 11.62
N HIS A 101 14.58 32.09 10.92
CA HIS A 101 15.05 31.60 9.61
C HIS A 101 16.09 30.47 9.70
N LEU A 102 16.38 29.98 10.92
CA LEU A 102 17.46 29.06 11.22
C LEU A 102 17.40 27.75 10.40
N ILE A 103 16.19 27.27 10.07
CA ILE A 103 16.01 26.07 9.22
C ILE A 103 16.29 26.34 7.74
N LEU A 104 15.97 27.53 7.23
CA LEU A 104 16.26 27.89 5.84
C LEU A 104 17.76 28.05 5.64
N ASP A 105 18.44 28.71 6.60
CA ASP A 105 19.89 28.89 6.56
C ASP A 105 20.62 27.54 6.63
N LEU A 106 20.13 26.60 7.44
CA LEU A 106 20.71 25.25 7.54
C LEU A 106 20.46 24.39 6.28
N LEU A 107 19.35 24.59 5.57
CA LEU A 107 19.02 23.87 4.33
C LEU A 107 19.76 24.39 3.09
N TRP A 108 20.20 25.65 3.14
CA TRP A 108 20.87 26.33 2.03
C TRP A 108 22.41 26.35 2.16
N MET A 109 22.94 25.89 3.29
CA MET A 109 24.37 25.59 3.51
C MET A 109 24.75 24.22 2.93
#